data_AF-S2R411-F1
#
_entry.id   AF-S2R411-F1
#
_cell.length_a   1.000
_cell.length_b   1.000
_cell.length_c   1.000
_cell.angle_alpha   90.00
_cell.angle_beta   90.00
_cell.angle_gamma   90.00
#
_symmetry.space_group_name_H-M   'P 1'
#
loop_
_entity.id
_entity.type
_entity.pdbx_description
1 polymer ?
#
loop_
_entity_poly.entity_id
_entity_poly.type
_entity_poly.pdbx_seq_one_letter_code
_entity_poly.pdbx_strand_id
1 'polypeptide(L)'
;MADLTRASGISRGTFYLHYLDKDDLVAKVEASLLGDLERGLDIGMDTAMDPNAIVSGKQSPLMVNMVHLINQRRDICQFLLSPVGDPSLLGRVAKLLRDKILGHLAELKGEAHFIHDIPDAYVSQIIVYGIIDIIQLWLNEPQPRSEAEIVDILMKTRFLSPYQLLALEK
;
A
#
# COMPACT_ATOMS: atom_id res chain seq x y z
N MET A 1 -22.84 10.36 -15.16
CA MET A 1 -23.95 10.12 -14.21
C MET A 1 -24.96 9.09 -14.73
N ALA A 2 -25.51 9.26 -15.95
CA ALA A 2 -26.45 8.28 -16.51
C ALA A 2 -25.88 6.85 -16.61
N ASP A 3 -24.63 6.71 -17.05
CA ASP A 3 -23.96 5.41 -17.13
C ASP A 3 -23.74 4.78 -15.76
N LEU A 4 -23.42 5.59 -14.74
CA LEU A 4 -23.22 5.14 -13.37
C LEU A 4 -24.51 4.60 -12.75
N THR A 5 -25.64 5.32 -12.91
CA THR A 5 -26.96 4.86 -12.45
C THR A 5 -27.45 3.63 -13.19
N ARG A 6 -27.09 3.49 -14.47
CA ARG A 6 -27.42 2.30 -15.27
C ARG A 6 -26.60 1.09 -14.85
N ALA A 7 -25.30 1.28 -14.58
CA ALA A 7 -24.40 0.22 -14.15
C ALA A 7 -24.67 -0.25 -12.71
N SER A 8 -25.06 0.66 -11.81
CA SER A 8 -25.31 0.33 -10.40
C SER A 8 -26.76 -0.09 -10.09
N GLY A 9 -27.70 0.17 -11.01
CA GLY A 9 -29.13 -0.03 -10.76
C GLY A 9 -29.75 0.97 -9.78
N ILE A 10 -29.01 2.02 -9.40
CA ILE A 10 -29.44 3.02 -8.42
C ILE A 10 -30.09 4.21 -9.13
N SER A 11 -31.24 4.69 -8.62
CA SER A 11 -31.90 5.88 -9.17
C SER A 11 -31.06 7.14 -8.96
N ARG A 12 -31.21 8.15 -9.83
CA ARG A 12 -30.54 9.45 -9.65
C ARG A 12 -30.87 10.09 -8.30
N GLY A 13 -32.13 9.98 -7.85
CA GLY A 13 -32.55 10.48 -6.54
C GLY A 13 -31.81 9.78 -5.40
N THR A 14 -31.65 8.45 -5.48
CA THR A 14 -30.89 7.67 -4.50
C THR A 14 -29.40 7.99 -4.51
N PHE A 15 -28.82 8.27 -5.68
CA PHE A 15 -27.42 8.72 -5.75
C PHE A 15 -27.23 10.04 -5.02
N TYR A 16 -28.08 11.04 -5.31
CA TYR A 16 -27.94 12.38 -4.71
C TYR A 16 -28.28 12.42 -3.21
N LEU A 17 -28.89 11.37 -2.64
CA LEU A 17 -29.00 11.21 -1.19
C LEU A 17 -27.64 10.97 -0.51
N HIS A 18 -26.69 10.36 -1.22
CA HIS A 18 -25.41 9.95 -0.67
C HIS A 18 -24.22 10.71 -1.25
N TYR A 19 -24.35 11.28 -2.45
CA TYR A 19 -23.26 11.91 -3.19
C TYR A 19 -23.70 13.21 -3.85
N LEU A 20 -22.89 14.26 -3.73
CA LEU A 20 -23.17 15.54 -4.40
C LEU A 20 -23.05 15.42 -5.92
N ASP A 21 -22.01 14.73 -6.37
CA ASP A 21 -21.72 14.44 -7.77
C ASP A 21 -20.75 13.25 -7.88
N LYS A 22 -20.20 13.02 -9.08
CA LYS A 22 -19.24 11.94 -9.32
C LYS A 22 -17.93 12.17 -8.55
N ASP A 23 -17.50 13.41 -8.39
CA ASP A 23 -16.21 13.72 -7.78
C ASP A 23 -16.29 13.54 -6.25
N ASP A 24 -17.42 13.89 -5.63
CA ASP A 24 -17.72 13.57 -4.23
C ASP A 24 -17.78 12.05 -3.97
N LEU A 25 -18.33 11.27 -4.91
CA LEU A 25 -18.27 9.81 -4.84
C LEU A 25 -16.80 9.32 -4.82
N VAL A 26 -15.97 9.79 -5.76
CA VAL A 26 -14.55 9.41 -5.82
C VAL A 26 -13.84 9.77 -4.52
N ALA A 27 -14.00 11.01 -4.04
CA ALA A 27 -13.39 11.49 -2.81
C ALA A 27 -13.79 10.64 -1.57
N LYS A 28 -15.06 10.23 -1.48
CA LYS A 28 -15.53 9.34 -0.40
C LYS A 28 -14.96 7.93 -0.49
N VAL A 29 -14.84 7.37 -1.70
CA VAL A 29 -14.21 6.07 -1.93
C VAL A 29 -12.72 6.12 -1.55
N GLU A 30 -12.01 7.16 -1.96
CA GLU A 30 -10.61 7.39 -1.60
C GLU A 30 -10.41 7.55 -0.09
N ALA A 31 -11.25 8.36 0.56
CA ALA A 31 -11.20 8.55 2.01
C ALA A 31 -11.47 7.25 2.77
N SER A 32 -12.43 6.44 2.30
CA SER A 32 -12.69 5.10 2.85
C SER A 32 -11.49 4.19 2.69
N LEU A 33 -10.87 4.15 1.50
CA LEU A 33 -9.70 3.30 1.25
C LEU A 33 -8.51 3.71 2.12
N LEU A 34 -8.19 5.01 2.18
CA LEU A 34 -7.12 5.52 3.03
C LEU A 34 -7.36 5.22 4.50
N GLY A 35 -8.60 5.37 4.98
CA GLY A 35 -8.94 5.04 6.37
C GLY A 35 -8.79 3.55 6.68
N ASP A 36 -9.10 2.66 5.73
CA ASP A 36 -8.86 1.22 5.90
C ASP A 36 -7.37 0.90 5.93
N LEU A 37 -6.57 1.50 5.03
CA LEU A 37 -5.12 1.33 5.00
C LEU A 37 -4.47 1.84 6.30
N GLU A 38 -4.90 3.01 6.79
CA GLU A 38 -4.41 3.60 8.02
C GLU A 38 -4.68 2.69 9.22
N ARG A 39 -5.92 2.18 9.36
CA ARG A 39 -6.28 1.23 10.42
C ARG A 39 -5.47 -0.07 10.32
N GLY A 40 -5.29 -0.60 9.11
CA GLY A 40 -4.51 -1.81 8.88
C GLY A 40 -3.06 -1.65 9.32
N LEU A 41 -2.46 -0.49 9.03
CA LEU A 41 -1.11 -0.14 9.48
C LEU A 41 -1.06 0.00 11.00
N ASP A 42 -2.00 0.73 11.61
CA ASP A 42 -2.03 0.96 13.06
C ASP A 42 -2.08 -0.31 13.91
N ILE A 43 -2.76 -1.34 13.42
CA ILE A 43 -2.93 -2.60 14.18
C ILE A 43 -1.67 -3.49 14.11
N GLY A 44 -0.80 -3.32 13.12
CA GLY A 44 0.24 -4.31 12.81
C GLY A 44 1.67 -3.79 12.67
N MET A 45 1.94 -2.51 12.91
CA MET A 45 3.30 -1.94 12.72
C MET A 45 4.38 -2.69 13.51
N ASP A 46 4.07 -3.17 14.71
CA ASP A 46 4.94 -4.01 15.53
C ASP A 46 5.37 -5.33 14.86
N THR A 47 4.60 -5.78 13.87
CA THR A 47 4.88 -6.98 13.07
C THR A 47 5.47 -6.68 11.69
N ALA A 48 5.78 -5.41 11.38
CA ALA A 48 6.24 -4.97 10.05
C ALA A 48 7.60 -5.55 9.66
N MET A 49 8.53 -5.64 10.62
CA MET A 49 9.86 -6.20 10.43
C MET A 49 10.23 -7.07 11.63
N ASP A 50 10.01 -8.38 11.50
CA ASP A 50 10.65 -9.36 12.37
C ASP A 50 11.89 -9.91 11.63
N PRO A 51 13.12 -9.63 12.11
CA PRO A 51 14.33 -10.16 11.50
C PRO A 51 14.36 -11.70 11.42
N ASN A 52 13.64 -12.37 12.31
CA ASN A 52 13.53 -13.84 12.31
C ASN A 52 12.47 -14.35 11.34
N ALA A 53 11.59 -13.49 10.80
CA ALA A 53 10.54 -13.88 9.87
C ALA A 53 11.08 -14.52 8.59
N ILE A 54 12.19 -14.00 8.06
CA ILE A 54 12.82 -14.58 6.86
C ILE A 54 13.43 -15.94 7.15
N VAL A 55 14.13 -16.10 8.28
CA VAL A 55 14.79 -17.36 8.62
C VAL A 55 13.77 -18.44 8.98
N SER A 56 12.66 -18.05 9.62
CA SER A 56 11.57 -18.96 9.99
C SER A 56 10.54 -19.22 8.88
N GLY A 57 10.62 -18.50 7.75
CA GLY A 57 9.61 -18.53 6.69
C GLY A 57 8.23 -18.01 7.13
N LYS A 58 8.16 -17.32 8.27
CA LYS A 58 6.90 -16.79 8.81
C LYS A 58 6.57 -15.48 8.11
N GLN A 59 5.36 -15.36 7.57
CA GLN A 59 4.91 -14.13 6.94
C GLN A 59 4.57 -13.08 8.01
N SER A 60 4.92 -11.82 7.76
CA SER A 60 4.52 -10.69 8.59
C SER A 60 2.98 -10.56 8.58
N PRO A 61 2.30 -10.66 9.74
CA PRO A 61 0.87 -10.44 9.85
C PRO A 61 0.41 -9.11 9.24
N LEU A 62 1.17 -8.03 9.43
CA LEU A 62 0.90 -6.75 8.78
C LEU A 62 0.87 -6.88 7.27
N MET A 63 1.93 -7.44 6.68
CA MET A 63 2.02 -7.58 5.22
C MET A 63 0.86 -8.44 4.67
N VAL A 64 0.52 -9.53 5.35
CA VAL A 64 -0.62 -10.39 5.00
C VAL A 64 -1.93 -9.59 5.02
N ASN A 65 -2.21 -8.89 6.11
CA ASN A 65 -3.44 -8.13 6.27
C ASN A 65 -3.55 -7.00 5.25
N MET A 66 -2.45 -6.29 4.97
CA MET A 66 -2.43 -5.20 4.00
C MET A 66 -2.62 -5.70 2.57
N VAL A 67 -1.93 -6.78 2.18
CA VAL A 67 -2.10 -7.40 0.86
C VAL A 67 -3.52 -7.93 0.69
N HIS A 68 -4.08 -8.57 1.74
CA HIS A 68 -5.45 -9.05 1.74
C HIS A 68 -6.47 -7.92 1.57
N LEU A 69 -6.33 -6.82 2.34
CA LEU A 69 -7.17 -5.63 2.23
C LEU A 69 -7.12 -5.04 0.81
N ILE A 70 -5.92 -4.92 0.24
CA ILE A 70 -5.73 -4.41 -1.13
C ILE A 70 -6.43 -5.34 -2.13
N ASN A 71 -6.32 -6.66 -1.97
CA ASN A 71 -6.92 -7.63 -2.89
C ASN A 71 -8.45 -7.65 -2.79
N GLN A 72 -9.02 -7.55 -1.58
CA GLN A 72 -10.47 -7.45 -1.39
C GLN A 72 -11.05 -6.24 -2.12
N ARG A 73 -10.27 -5.15 -2.25
CA ARG A 73 -10.63 -3.92 -2.96
C ARG A 73 -9.87 -3.77 -4.28
N ARG A 74 -9.45 -4.89 -4.92
CA ARG A 74 -8.52 -4.89 -6.05
C ARG A 74 -8.90 -3.91 -7.16
N ASP A 75 -10.12 -3.96 -7.66
CA ASP A 75 -10.54 -3.11 -8.79
C ASP A 75 -10.45 -1.61 -8.46
N ILE A 76 -10.84 -1.26 -7.23
CA ILE A 76 -10.76 0.11 -6.71
C ILE A 76 -9.29 0.52 -6.56
N CYS A 77 -8.47 -0.33 -5.93
CA CYS A 77 -7.04 -0.09 -5.75
C CYS A 77 -6.32 0.04 -7.10
N GLN A 78 -6.62 -0.85 -8.05
CA GLN A 78 -6.03 -0.84 -9.39
C GLN A 78 -6.37 0.46 -10.12
N PHE A 79 -7.65 0.87 -10.11
CA PHE A 79 -8.07 2.11 -10.75
C PHE A 79 -7.42 3.34 -10.09
N LEU A 80 -7.53 3.44 -8.77
CA LEU A 80 -7.09 4.61 -8.00
C LEU A 80 -5.57 4.75 -7.95
N LEU A 81 -4.83 3.65 -8.00
CA LEU A 81 -3.37 3.65 -8.06
C LEU A 81 -2.84 3.60 -9.50
N SER A 82 -3.70 3.69 -10.52
CA SER A 82 -3.25 3.78 -11.90
C SER A 82 -2.77 5.19 -12.25
N PRO A 83 -1.99 5.36 -13.34
CA PRO A 83 -1.64 6.69 -13.88
C PRO A 83 -2.86 7.54 -14.29
N VAL A 84 -4.03 6.93 -14.44
CA VAL A 84 -5.30 7.58 -14.80
C VAL A 84 -6.08 8.03 -13.56
N GLY A 85 -5.75 7.50 -12.38
CA GLY A 85 -6.33 7.92 -11.10
C GLY A 85 -5.87 9.32 -10.66
N ASP A 86 -6.36 9.78 -9.51
CA ASP A 86 -5.92 11.06 -8.93
C ASP A 86 -4.48 10.93 -8.40
N PRO A 87 -3.50 11.67 -8.95
CA PRO A 87 -2.13 11.68 -8.44
C PRO A 87 -2.03 12.09 -6.97
N SER A 88 -3.01 12.86 -6.46
CA SER A 88 -3.07 13.28 -5.07
C SER A 88 -3.20 12.10 -4.10
N LEU A 89 -3.92 11.04 -4.51
CA LEU A 89 -4.12 9.87 -3.68
C LEU A 89 -2.82 9.10 -3.46
N LEU A 90 -2.04 8.88 -4.52
CA LEU A 90 -0.76 8.18 -4.42
C LEU A 90 0.19 8.92 -3.45
N GLY A 91 0.21 10.25 -3.53
CA GLY A 91 0.95 11.09 -2.59
C GLY A 91 0.47 10.94 -1.15
N ARG A 92 -0.84 10.85 -0.92
CA ARG A 92 -1.43 10.61 0.42
C ARG A 92 -1.10 9.22 0.96
N VAL A 93 -1.14 8.18 0.14
CA VAL A 93 -0.72 6.82 0.51
C VAL A 93 0.77 6.77 0.84
N ALA A 94 1.61 7.39 0.01
CA ALA A 94 3.05 7.47 0.26
C ALA A 94 3.36 8.23 1.56
N LYS A 95 2.65 9.32 1.83
CA LYS A 95 2.76 10.07 3.08
C LYS A 95 2.33 9.22 4.28
N LEU A 96 1.19 8.53 4.19
CA LEU A 96 0.71 7.65 5.25
C LEU A 96 1.74 6.56 5.59
N LEU A 97 2.28 5.86 4.59
CA LEU A 97 3.31 4.85 4.79
C LEU A 97 4.56 5.44 5.45
N ARG A 98 5.03 6.60 4.96
CA ARG A 98 6.20 7.30 5.51
C ARG A 98 6.00 7.65 6.98
N ASP A 99 4.86 8.24 7.32
CA ASP A 99 4.53 8.68 8.67
C ASP A 99 4.46 7.48 9.63
N LYS A 100 3.83 6.36 9.22
CA LYS A 100 3.76 5.13 10.03
C LYS A 100 5.14 4.49 10.22
N ILE A 101 5.97 4.43 9.18
CA ILE A 101 7.33 3.88 9.26
C ILE A 101 8.18 4.73 10.21
N LEU A 102 8.17 6.05 10.08
CA LEU A 102 8.92 6.95 10.95
C LEU A 102 8.45 6.90 12.39
N GLY A 103 7.13 6.84 12.62
CA GLY A 103 6.55 6.65 13.94
C GLY A 103 7.02 5.36 14.60
N HIS A 104 6.97 4.25 13.86
CA HIS A 104 7.44 2.96 14.38
C HIS A 104 8.95 2.93 14.65
N LEU A 105 9.77 3.60 13.82
CA LEU A 105 11.19 3.77 14.10
C LEU A 105 11.43 4.55 15.41
N ALA A 106 10.66 5.62 15.64
CA ALA A 106 10.75 6.37 16.88
C ALA A 106 10.41 5.52 18.11
N GLU A 107 9.43 4.62 18.00
CA GLU A 107 9.09 3.66 19.06
C GLU A 107 10.20 2.63 19.30
N LEU A 108 10.81 2.10 18.24
CA LEU A 108 11.82 1.03 18.33
C LEU A 108 13.18 1.52 18.83
N LYS A 109 13.65 2.69 18.37
CA LYS A 109 15.01 3.19 18.65
C LYS A 109 15.06 4.57 19.31
N GLY A 110 13.92 5.19 19.62
CA GLY A 110 13.85 6.51 20.25
C GLY A 110 14.04 7.70 19.30
N GLU A 111 14.24 7.45 17.99
CA GLU A 111 14.48 8.49 16.98
C GLU A 111 13.75 8.19 15.67
N ALA A 112 13.12 9.22 15.10
CA ALA A 112 12.41 9.16 13.82
C ALA A 112 13.36 9.41 12.62
N HIS A 113 14.48 8.71 12.56
CA HIS A 113 15.48 8.83 11.50
C HIS A 113 15.79 7.46 10.90
N PHE A 114 16.25 7.41 9.64
CA PHE A 114 16.72 6.18 9.03
C PHE A 114 18.20 5.92 9.40
N ILE A 115 19.02 5.55 8.42
CA ILE A 115 20.46 5.37 8.59
C ILE A 115 21.17 6.73 8.50
N HIS A 116 22.21 6.95 9.31
CA HIS A 116 22.85 8.27 9.41
C HIS A 116 23.61 8.70 8.15
N ASP A 117 24.09 7.75 7.34
CA ASP A 117 24.93 8.04 6.17
C ASP A 117 24.15 8.52 4.94
N ILE A 118 22.82 8.42 4.95
CA ILE A 118 21.96 8.78 3.83
C ILE A 118 20.82 9.66 4.34
N PRO A 119 20.55 10.84 3.73
CA PRO A 119 19.43 11.67 4.18
C PRO A 119 18.10 10.91 4.10
N ASP A 120 17.27 11.05 5.13
CA ASP A 120 16.00 10.34 5.30
C ASP A 120 15.07 10.42 4.08
N ALA A 121 15.10 11.56 3.36
CA ALA A 121 14.30 11.75 2.15
C ALA A 121 14.60 10.69 1.07
N TYR A 122 15.86 10.31 0.90
CA TYR A 122 16.26 9.29 -0.08
C TYR A 122 15.92 7.88 0.41
N VAL A 123 16.19 7.59 1.69
CA VAL A 123 15.89 6.27 2.26
C VAL A 123 14.38 6.00 2.26
N SER A 124 13.59 6.97 2.72
CA SER A 124 12.12 6.89 2.67
C SER A 124 11.59 6.72 1.25
N GLN A 125 12.19 7.37 0.25
CA GLN A 125 11.77 7.20 -1.14
C GLN A 125 11.95 5.75 -1.60
N ILE A 126 13.11 5.14 -1.33
CA ILE A 126 13.41 3.76 -1.69
C ILE A 126 12.43 2.79 -1.02
N ILE A 127 12.19 2.95 0.28
CA ILE A 127 11.33 2.04 1.04
C ILE A 127 9.86 2.20 0.62
N VAL A 128 9.34 3.44 0.64
CA VAL A 128 7.92 3.70 0.42
C VAL A 128 7.52 3.42 -1.02
N TYR A 129 8.24 3.97 -2.00
CA TYR A 129 7.90 3.73 -3.39
C TYR A 129 8.24 2.31 -3.82
N GLY A 130 9.26 1.67 -3.25
CA GLY A 130 9.49 0.25 -3.46
C GLY A 130 8.29 -0.62 -3.06
N ILE A 131 7.51 -0.26 -2.03
CA ILE A 131 6.27 -0.96 -1.64
C ILE A 131 5.15 -0.67 -2.64
N ILE A 132 4.95 0.61 -2.93
CA ILE A 132 3.91 1.08 -3.86
C ILE A 132 4.09 0.44 -5.23
N ASP A 133 5.30 0.45 -5.78
CA ASP A 133 5.60 -0.03 -7.13
C ASP A 133 5.35 -1.54 -7.25
N ILE A 134 5.71 -2.33 -6.23
CA ILE A 134 5.43 -3.78 -6.21
C ILE A 134 3.92 -4.04 -6.18
N ILE A 135 3.17 -3.30 -5.37
CA ILE A 135 1.71 -3.43 -5.30
C ILE A 135 1.07 -3.00 -6.62
N GLN A 136 1.48 -1.88 -7.20
CA GLN A 136 0.98 -1.41 -8.49
C GLN A 136 1.26 -2.43 -9.60
N LEU A 137 2.47 -3.00 -9.63
CA LEU A 137 2.81 -4.06 -10.57
C LEU A 137 1.86 -5.25 -10.42
N TRP A 138 1.68 -5.76 -9.20
CA TRP A 138 0.79 -6.88 -8.92
C TRP A 138 -0.69 -6.62 -9.24
N LEU A 139 -1.17 -5.39 -8.99
CA LEU A 139 -2.54 -4.99 -9.34
C LEU A 139 -2.78 -5.01 -10.85
N ASN A 140 -1.73 -4.85 -11.66
CA ASN A 140 -1.81 -4.77 -13.12
C ASN A 140 -1.31 -6.03 -13.84
N GLU A 141 -1.01 -7.11 -13.11
CA GLU A 141 -0.66 -8.39 -13.72
C GLU A 141 -1.86 -8.99 -14.49
N PRO A 142 -1.70 -9.44 -15.74
CA PRO A 142 -2.78 -10.10 -16.49
C PRO A 142 -3.25 -11.41 -15.84
N GLN A 143 -2.33 -12.09 -15.16
CA GLN A 143 -2.59 -13.26 -14.33
C GLN A 143 -1.98 -12.97 -12.95
N PRO A 144 -2.75 -12.38 -12.03
CA PRO A 144 -2.22 -11.96 -10.74
C PRO A 144 -1.67 -13.14 -9.94
N ARG A 145 -0.48 -12.94 -9.38
CA ARG A 145 0.07 -13.82 -8.33
C ARG A 145 -0.86 -13.89 -7.12
N SER A 146 -0.73 -14.95 -6.33
CA SER A 146 -1.47 -15.09 -5.07
C SER A 146 -1.03 -14.07 -4.01
N GLU A 147 -1.90 -13.80 -3.03
CA GLU A 147 -1.58 -12.91 -1.90
C GLU A 147 -0.31 -13.37 -1.17
N ALA A 148 -0.17 -14.69 -0.96
CA ALA A 148 0.99 -15.26 -0.28
C ALA A 148 2.31 -15.03 -1.03
N GLU A 149 2.31 -15.16 -2.37
CA GLU A 149 3.49 -14.88 -3.20
C GLU A 149 3.90 -13.41 -3.13
N ILE A 150 2.94 -12.48 -3.13
CA ILE A 150 3.24 -11.05 -3.05
C ILE A 150 3.76 -10.65 -1.68
N VAL A 151 3.19 -11.21 -0.61
CA VAL A 151 3.74 -11.04 0.74
C VAL A 151 5.19 -11.53 0.80
N ASP A 152 5.48 -12.69 0.22
CA ASP A 152 6.85 -13.24 0.17
C ASP A 152 7.81 -12.33 -0.63
N ILE A 153 7.38 -11.79 -1.78
CA ILE A 153 8.16 -10.83 -2.58
C ILE A 153 8.42 -9.54 -1.80
N LEU A 154 7.40 -8.97 -1.16
CA LEU A 154 7.53 -7.76 -0.35
C LEU A 154 8.50 -7.97 0.82
N MET A 155 8.46 -9.13 1.46
CA MET A 155 9.41 -9.48 2.51
C MET A 155 10.82 -9.61 1.93
N LYS A 156 11.05 -10.47 0.93
CA LYS A 156 12.40 -10.70 0.37
C LYS A 156 13.08 -9.43 -0.09
N THR A 157 12.37 -8.56 -0.80
CA THR A 157 12.91 -7.31 -1.34
C THR A 157 13.28 -6.26 -0.27
N ARG A 158 12.98 -6.51 1.01
CA ARG A 158 13.26 -5.59 2.13
C ARG A 158 14.47 -6.01 2.95
N PHE A 159 14.92 -7.25 2.75
CA PHE A 159 16.09 -7.79 3.43
C PHE A 159 17.23 -8.13 2.46
N LEU A 160 16.94 -8.21 1.16
CA LEU A 160 17.96 -8.34 0.12
C LEU A 160 18.47 -6.97 -0.31
N SER A 161 19.80 -6.82 -0.34
CA SER A 161 20.43 -5.65 -0.96
C SER A 161 20.23 -5.65 -2.48
N PRO A 162 20.31 -4.47 -3.15
CA PRO A 162 20.25 -4.41 -4.60
C PRO A 162 21.25 -5.32 -5.30
N TYR A 163 22.46 -5.50 -4.74
CA TYR A 163 23.47 -6.38 -5.31
C TYR A 163 23.06 -7.86 -5.27
N GLN A 164 22.47 -8.31 -4.15
CA GLN A 164 21.97 -9.69 -4.01
C GLN A 164 20.82 -9.97 -4.99
N LEU A 165 19.94 -9.00 -5.25
CA LEU A 165 18.85 -9.15 -6.23
C LEU A 165 19.36 -9.38 -7.67
N LEU A 166 20.59 -8.98 -7.98
CA LEU A 166 21.21 -9.21 -9.29
C LEU A 166 21.82 -10.61 -9.43
N ALA A 167 21.86 -11.40 -8.35
CA ALA A 167 22.47 -12.73 -8.32
C ALA A 167 23.91 -12.76 -8.87
N LEU A 168 24.70 -11.71 -8.58
CA LEU A 168 26.09 -11.55 -9.03
C LEU A 168 27.11 -12.19 -8.07
N GLU A 169 26.65 -12.86 -7.03
CA GLU A 169 27.50 -13.64 -6.13
C GLU A 169 27.89 -14.95 -6.84
N LYS A 170 29.20 -15.18 -6.98
CA LYS A 170 29.78 -16.42 -7.53
C LYS A 170 29.78 -17.53 -6.50
#